data_AF-A0A8J5QH74-F1
#
_entry.id   AF-A0A8J5QH74-F1
#
_cell.length_a   1.000
_cell.length_b   1.000
_cell.length_c   1.000
_cell.angle_alpha   90.00
_cell.angle_beta   90.00
_cell.angle_gamma   90.00
#
_symmetry.space_group_name_H-M   'P 1'
#
loop_
_entity.id
_entity.type
_entity.pdbx_description
1 polymer ?
#
loop_
_entity_poly.entity_id
_entity_poly.type
_entity_poly.pdbx_seq_one_letter_code
_entity_poly.pdbx_strand_id
1 'polypeptide(L)'
;MIMGFVRLNHYTDKILKDSVPEVTILQSTHFQEEFEYMFQMPLGDPPTISSWIAPMDFKIPIVSLRDVGEVCTNSLLSKLESPGPQVLKIFGPRAYSSIDLRDMFEVTTDNKVELELAQGEDLKAFFRQILPEHCIPDFMEMIESSLPGGLIAKEYEVDENTVTGKVEMLEVFRELGDKYGCSK
;
A
#
# COMPACT_ATOMS: atom_id res chain seq x y z
N MET A 1 -25.59 2.60 -5.64
CA MET A 1 -24.91 3.36 -4.58
C MET A 1 -23.58 2.66 -4.38
N ILE A 2 -22.50 3.20 -4.91
CA ILE A 2 -21.17 2.61 -4.80
C ILE A 2 -20.60 3.10 -3.46
N MET A 3 -20.16 2.19 -2.60
CA MET A 3 -19.45 2.52 -1.36
C MET A 3 -17.95 2.46 -1.69
N GLY A 4 -17.26 3.61 -1.67
CA GLY A 4 -15.81 3.64 -1.83
C GLY A 4 -15.09 2.73 -0.82
N PHE A 5 -13.91 2.22 -1.17
CA PHE A 5 -13.17 1.21 -0.40
C PHE A 5 -12.97 1.60 1.07
N VAL A 6 -12.67 2.88 1.33
CA VAL A 6 -12.48 3.40 2.70
C VAL A 6 -13.77 3.28 3.53
N ARG A 7 -14.91 3.61 2.93
CA ARG A 7 -16.23 3.49 3.58
C ARG A 7 -16.62 2.03 3.78
N LEU A 8 -16.34 1.17 2.80
CA LEU A 8 -16.59 -0.26 2.89
C LEU A 8 -15.81 -0.87 4.06
N ASN A 9 -14.52 -0.58 4.18
CA ASN A 9 -13.68 -1.05 5.28
C ASN A 9 -14.23 -0.54 6.63
N HIS A 10 -14.55 0.75 6.73
CA HIS A 10 -15.13 1.32 7.94
C HIS A 10 -16.42 0.61 8.38
N TYR A 11 -17.37 0.37 7.47
CA TYR A 11 -18.61 -0.34 7.81
C TYR A 11 -18.35 -1.80 8.16
N THR A 12 -17.41 -2.44 7.46
CA THR A 12 -17.01 -3.82 7.74
C THR A 12 -16.46 -3.94 9.16
N ASP A 13 -15.56 -3.04 9.58
CA ASP A 13 -15.02 -3.01 10.93
C ASP A 13 -16.11 -2.83 11.99
N LYS A 14 -17.08 -1.93 11.72
CA LYS A 14 -18.22 -1.68 12.61
C LYS A 14 -19.15 -2.88 12.76
N ILE A 15 -19.27 -3.71 11.73
CA ILE A 15 -20.08 -4.93 11.76
C ILE A 15 -19.30 -6.06 12.43
N LEU A 16 -18.02 -6.26 12.06
CA LEU A 16 -17.22 -7.38 12.52
C LEU A 16 -16.86 -7.30 14.01
N LYS A 17 -16.67 -6.10 14.55
CA LYS A 17 -16.31 -5.90 15.97
C LYS A 17 -17.28 -6.54 16.97
N ASP A 18 -18.54 -6.75 16.58
CA ASP A 18 -19.60 -7.31 17.42
C ASP A 18 -20.05 -8.71 16.93
N SER A 19 -19.35 -9.29 15.95
CA SER A 19 -19.78 -10.54 15.30
C SER A 19 -19.56 -11.79 16.14
N VAL A 20 -18.53 -11.78 16.99
CA VAL A 20 -18.12 -12.87 17.89
C VAL A 20 -17.45 -12.30 19.15
N PRO A 21 -17.32 -13.07 20.24
CA PRO A 21 -16.71 -12.59 21.50
C PRO A 21 -15.23 -12.16 21.39
N GLU A 22 -14.49 -12.77 20.47
CA GLU A 22 -13.07 -12.49 20.23
C GLU A 22 -12.89 -12.25 18.72
N VAL A 23 -12.53 -11.03 18.34
CA VAL A 23 -12.30 -10.65 16.95
C VAL A 23 -11.08 -9.76 16.87
N THR A 24 -10.19 -10.04 15.91
CA THR A 24 -9.06 -9.16 15.59
C THR A 24 -9.28 -8.57 14.21
N ILE A 25 -9.29 -7.24 14.12
CA ILE A 25 -9.42 -6.46 12.90
C ILE A 25 -8.03 -5.93 12.56
N LEU A 26 -7.57 -6.24 11.35
CA LEU A 26 -6.26 -5.85 10.86
C LEU A 26 -6.43 -4.73 9.84
N GLN A 27 -5.90 -3.57 10.15
CA GLN A 27 -5.95 -2.38 9.30
C GLN A 27 -4.57 -2.17 8.66
N SER A 28 -4.44 -2.57 7.40
CA SER A 28 -3.29 -2.26 6.57
C SER A 28 -3.53 -0.98 5.77
N THR A 29 -2.44 -0.34 5.35
CA THR A 29 -2.47 0.82 4.46
C THR A 29 -2.28 0.38 3.01
N HIS A 30 -1.05 0.50 2.50
CA HIS A 30 -0.67 0.12 1.14
C HIS A 30 0.19 -1.12 1.16
N PHE A 31 0.04 -1.97 0.14
CA PHE A 31 0.86 -3.16 -0.02
C PHE A 31 2.10 -2.88 -0.88
N GLN A 32 3.23 -3.50 -0.54
CA GLN A 32 4.47 -3.39 -1.32
C GLN A 32 4.26 -3.91 -2.75
N GLU A 33 3.40 -4.91 -2.89
CA GLU A 33 3.02 -5.55 -4.15
C GLU A 33 2.18 -4.63 -5.05
N GLU A 34 1.56 -3.56 -4.52
CA GLU A 34 0.84 -2.57 -5.35
C GLU A 34 1.77 -1.88 -6.36
N PHE A 35 3.08 -1.86 -6.11
CA PHE A 35 4.07 -1.19 -6.96
C PHE A 35 4.62 -2.07 -8.08
N GLU A 36 4.07 -3.27 -8.24
CA GLU A 36 4.35 -4.18 -9.35
C GLU A 36 4.25 -3.52 -10.73
N TYR A 37 3.33 -2.55 -10.89
CA TYR A 37 3.16 -1.84 -12.15
C TYR A 37 4.45 -1.17 -12.65
N MET A 38 5.37 -0.78 -11.76
CA MET A 38 6.62 -0.12 -12.15
C MET A 38 7.51 -1.03 -12.99
N PHE A 39 7.35 -2.35 -12.86
CA PHE A 39 8.08 -3.37 -13.61
C PHE A 39 7.27 -3.89 -14.81
N GLN A 40 5.96 -3.70 -14.83
CA GLN A 40 5.09 -4.14 -15.92
C GLN A 40 4.99 -3.11 -17.05
N MET A 41 4.99 -1.82 -16.69
CA MET A 41 4.80 -0.75 -17.66
C MET A 41 6.08 -0.47 -18.44
N PRO A 42 5.97 -0.17 -19.75
CA PRO A 42 7.13 0.28 -20.50
C PRO A 42 7.66 1.59 -19.92
N LEU A 43 8.97 1.73 -19.87
CA LEU A 43 9.61 3.00 -19.55
C LEU A 43 9.23 4.06 -20.58
N GLY A 44 9.16 5.32 -20.13
CA GLY A 44 9.06 6.48 -21.02
C GLY A 44 10.25 6.65 -21.96
N ASP A 45 10.16 7.66 -22.84
CA ASP A 45 11.29 8.16 -23.65
C ASP A 45 11.45 9.68 -23.40
N PRO A 46 12.45 10.12 -22.60
CA PRO A 46 13.53 9.34 -21.98
C PRO A 46 13.06 8.36 -20.88
N PRO A 47 13.90 7.41 -20.42
CA PRO A 47 13.51 6.41 -19.42
C PRO A 47 12.91 7.04 -18.16
N THR A 48 11.61 6.85 -17.97
CA THR A 48 10.84 7.46 -16.88
C THR A 48 9.90 6.44 -16.26
N ILE A 49 9.75 6.52 -14.95
CA ILE A 49 8.71 5.82 -14.18
C ILE A 49 7.74 6.82 -13.57
N SER A 50 6.49 6.40 -13.38
CA SER A 50 5.47 7.21 -12.71
C SER A 50 5.21 6.67 -11.30
N SER A 51 4.91 7.56 -10.36
CA SER A 51 4.41 7.22 -9.02
C SER A 51 3.21 8.08 -8.67
N TRP A 52 2.28 7.53 -7.90
CA TRP A 52 1.10 8.25 -7.43
C TRP A 52 1.30 8.95 -6.08
N ILE A 53 2.40 8.65 -5.38
CA ILE A 53 2.68 9.25 -4.05
C ILE A 53 3.17 10.69 -4.25
N ALA A 54 2.31 11.66 -3.96
CA ALA A 54 2.58 13.08 -4.08
C ALA A 54 2.42 13.83 -2.75
N PRO A 55 3.26 14.82 -2.43
CA PRO A 55 4.48 15.22 -3.15
C PRO A 55 5.56 14.14 -3.11
N MET A 56 6.59 14.26 -3.96
CA MET A 56 7.55 13.18 -4.24
C MET A 56 8.36 12.69 -3.03
N ASP A 57 8.48 13.52 -2.00
CA ASP A 57 9.19 13.26 -0.75
C ASP A 57 8.27 12.83 0.40
N PHE A 58 6.95 12.91 0.20
CA PHE A 58 5.98 12.45 1.20
C PHE A 58 6.07 10.94 1.35
N LYS A 59 6.10 10.50 2.61
CA LYS A 59 6.29 9.10 2.98
C LYS A 59 5.00 8.51 3.52
N ILE A 60 4.64 7.34 2.99
CA ILE A 60 3.50 6.55 3.46
C ILE A 60 3.99 5.19 3.98
N PRO A 61 3.34 4.62 5.01
CA PRO A 61 3.63 3.25 5.44
C PRO A 61 3.17 2.27 4.36
N ILE A 62 4.07 1.35 3.97
CA ILE A 62 3.82 0.33 2.95
C ILE A 62 4.24 -1.04 3.49
N VAL A 63 3.29 -1.94 3.68
CA VAL A 63 3.49 -3.26 4.31
C VAL A 63 3.53 -4.37 3.25
N SER A 64 4.33 -5.42 3.45
CA SER A 64 4.27 -6.59 2.57
C SER A 64 3.06 -7.47 2.85
N LEU A 65 2.51 -8.15 1.84
CA LEU A 65 1.48 -9.17 2.07
C LEU A 65 2.00 -10.32 2.96
N ARG A 66 3.31 -10.57 2.93
CA ARG A 66 3.98 -11.57 3.77
C ARG A 66 3.89 -11.22 5.26
N ASP A 67 4.20 -9.98 5.62
CA ASP A 67 4.10 -9.48 7.00
C ASP A 67 2.64 -9.50 7.47
N VAL A 68 1.69 -9.11 6.60
CA VAL A 68 0.26 -9.19 6.92
C VAL A 68 -0.15 -10.64 7.19
N GLY A 69 0.30 -11.59 6.39
CA GLY A 69 0.07 -13.02 6.61
C GLY A 69 0.66 -13.54 7.95
N GLU A 70 1.86 -13.07 8.33
CA GLU A 70 2.48 -13.41 9.61
C GLU A 70 1.64 -12.84 10.79
N VAL A 71 1.21 -11.59 10.70
CA VAL A 71 0.36 -10.96 11.74
C VAL A 71 -1.00 -11.65 11.83
N CYS A 72 -1.63 -11.98 10.70
CA CYS A 72 -2.85 -12.79 10.66
C CYS A 72 -2.68 -14.11 11.40
N THR A 73 -1.60 -14.84 11.09
CA THR A 73 -1.31 -16.15 11.68
C THR A 73 -1.06 -16.02 13.18
N ASN A 74 -0.27 -15.05 13.60
CA ASN A 74 0.03 -14.81 15.01
C ASN A 74 -1.23 -14.41 15.78
N SER A 75 -2.09 -13.56 15.21
CA SER A 75 -3.35 -13.14 15.83
C SER A 75 -4.32 -14.32 15.98
N LEU A 76 -4.38 -15.21 14.99
CA LEU A 76 -5.24 -16.40 15.03
C LEU A 76 -4.78 -17.43 16.08
N LEU A 77 -3.46 -17.56 16.27
CA LEU A 77 -2.87 -18.51 17.22
C LEU A 77 -2.78 -17.95 18.65
N SER A 78 -2.85 -16.63 18.80
CA SER A 78 -2.81 -15.96 20.09
C SER A 78 -4.19 -15.96 20.74
N LYS A 79 -4.23 -16.11 22.06
CA LYS A 79 -5.45 -15.92 22.83
C LYS A 79 -5.54 -14.45 23.23
N LEU A 80 -6.69 -13.81 23.01
CA LEU A 80 -6.89 -12.45 23.51
C LEU A 80 -6.92 -12.47 25.04
N GLU A 81 -6.18 -11.54 25.66
CA GLU A 81 -6.12 -11.43 27.13
C GLU A 81 -7.45 -10.96 27.73
N SER A 82 -8.25 -10.24 26.94
CA SER A 82 -9.58 -9.77 27.31
C SER A 82 -10.60 -10.02 26.19
N PRO A 83 -11.86 -10.33 26.52
CA PRO A 83 -12.95 -10.37 25.55
C PRO A 83 -13.12 -9.00 24.86
N GLY A 84 -13.40 -9.00 23.56
CA GLY A 84 -13.66 -7.79 22.78
C GLY A 84 -12.85 -7.70 21.50
N PRO A 85 -13.16 -6.71 20.64
CA PRO A 85 -12.45 -6.48 19.40
C PRO A 85 -11.05 -5.91 19.67
N GLN A 86 -10.03 -6.54 19.10
CA GLN A 86 -8.70 -5.94 18.95
C GLN A 86 -8.61 -5.32 17.56
N VAL A 87 -8.13 -4.09 17.46
CA VAL A 87 -7.84 -3.43 16.18
C VAL A 87 -6.34 -3.21 16.12
N LEU A 88 -5.67 -3.77 15.11
CA LEU A 88 -4.24 -3.62 14.91
C LEU A 88 -3.97 -2.88 13.61
N LYS A 89 -3.15 -1.84 13.66
CA LYS A 89 -2.58 -1.20 12.48
C LYS A 89 -1.37 -2.02 12.04
N ILE A 90 -1.29 -2.38 10.76
CA ILE A 90 -0.14 -3.12 10.23
C ILE A 90 0.62 -2.22 9.26
N PHE A 91 1.84 -1.84 9.66
CA PHE A 91 2.76 -1.08 8.82
C PHE A 91 3.94 -1.93 8.38
N GLY A 92 4.58 -1.54 7.28
CA GLY A 92 5.90 -2.09 6.94
C GLY A 92 7.01 -1.57 7.87
N PRO A 93 8.26 -2.00 7.64
CA PRO A 93 9.38 -1.65 8.52
C PRO A 93 9.65 -0.15 8.60
N ARG A 94 9.26 0.61 7.57
CA ARG A 94 9.33 2.07 7.50
C ARG A 94 8.37 2.61 6.45
N ALA A 95 8.23 3.93 6.41
CA ALA A 95 7.51 4.62 5.34
C ALA A 95 8.42 4.91 4.14
N TYR A 96 7.83 4.97 2.94
CA TYR A 96 8.52 5.18 1.66
C TYR A 96 7.88 6.31 0.86
N SER A 97 8.71 7.06 0.14
CA SER A 97 8.27 8.09 -0.82
C SER A 97 8.49 7.67 -2.27
N SER A 98 7.98 8.45 -3.22
CA SER A 98 8.26 8.26 -4.65
C SER A 98 9.75 8.29 -4.98
N ILE A 99 10.54 9.12 -4.27
CA ILE A 99 12.00 9.14 -4.40
C ILE A 99 12.60 7.80 -3.96
N ASP A 100 12.17 7.28 -2.80
CA ASP A 100 12.66 5.99 -2.30
C ASP A 100 12.34 4.87 -3.32
N LEU A 101 11.12 4.86 -3.88
CA LEU A 101 10.69 3.88 -4.89
C LEU A 101 11.53 3.97 -6.17
N ARG A 102 11.79 5.17 -6.68
CA ARG A 102 12.70 5.37 -7.83
C ARG A 102 14.08 4.82 -7.53
N ASP A 103 14.67 5.17 -6.40
CA ASP A 103 16.03 4.73 -6.06
C ASP A 103 16.11 3.20 -5.96
N MET A 104 15.09 2.55 -5.40
CA MET A 104 15.00 1.09 -5.35
C MET A 104 14.80 0.46 -6.74
N PHE A 105 14.02 1.10 -7.63
CA PHE A 105 13.87 0.66 -9.01
C PHE A 105 15.20 0.73 -9.78
N GLU A 106 15.93 1.84 -9.65
CA GLU A 106 17.26 1.99 -10.26
C GLU A 106 18.25 0.96 -9.74
N VAL A 107 18.27 0.72 -8.42
CA VAL A 107 19.16 -0.30 -7.81
C VAL A 107 18.80 -1.71 -8.31
N THR A 108 17.52 -2.00 -8.50
CA THR A 108 17.05 -3.32 -8.92
C THR A 108 17.33 -3.60 -10.39
N THR A 109 17.14 -2.59 -11.25
CA THR A 109 17.23 -2.76 -12.71
C THR A 109 18.56 -2.30 -13.31
N ASP A 110 19.36 -1.57 -12.52
CA ASP A 110 20.58 -0.87 -12.95
C ASP A 110 20.33 -0.03 -14.22
N ASN A 111 19.14 0.60 -14.26
CA ASN A 111 18.73 1.61 -15.22
C ASN A 111 18.51 2.92 -14.48
N LYS A 112 19.04 4.02 -15.01
CA LYS A 112 18.74 5.36 -14.53
C LYS A 112 17.42 5.84 -15.12
N VAL A 113 16.52 6.34 -14.27
CA VAL A 113 15.18 6.76 -14.68
C VAL A 113 14.79 8.10 -14.07
N GLU A 114 14.02 8.88 -14.82
CA GLU A 114 13.32 10.03 -14.27
C GLU A 114 12.07 9.59 -13.50
N LEU A 115 11.60 10.46 -12.59
CA LEU A 115 10.42 10.21 -11.77
C LEU A 115 9.37 11.28 -12.09
N GLU A 116 8.21 10.82 -12.55
CA GLU A 116 7.02 11.64 -12.74
C GLU A 116 5.96 11.31 -11.69
N LEU A 117 5.19 12.32 -11.28
CA LEU A 117 4.05 12.13 -10.39
C LEU A 117 2.76 12.04 -11.22
N ALA A 118 2.12 10.89 -11.22
CA ALA A 118 0.81 10.73 -11.80
C ALA A 118 -0.26 11.24 -10.82
N GLN A 119 -1.04 12.25 -11.22
CA GLN A 119 -2.13 12.83 -10.42
C GLN A 119 -3.36 13.08 -11.31
N GLY A 120 -4.55 13.25 -10.71
CA GLY A 120 -5.75 13.63 -11.44
C GLY A 120 -6.09 12.69 -12.62
N GLU A 121 -6.22 13.24 -13.82
CA GLU A 121 -6.55 12.45 -15.02
C GLU A 121 -5.42 11.53 -15.48
N ASP A 122 -4.15 11.90 -15.26
CA ASP A 122 -3.00 11.05 -15.61
C ASP A 122 -3.00 9.79 -14.74
N LEU A 123 -3.30 9.96 -13.45
CA LEU A 123 -3.45 8.84 -12.52
C LEU A 123 -4.65 7.95 -12.87
N LYS A 124 -5.78 8.54 -13.27
CA LYS A 124 -6.94 7.76 -13.75
C LYS A 124 -6.59 6.98 -15.03
N ALA A 125 -5.93 7.62 -15.99
CA ALA A 125 -5.52 6.99 -17.23
C ALA A 125 -4.53 5.85 -16.99
N PHE A 126 -3.65 6.00 -16.00
CA PHE A 126 -2.80 4.94 -15.49
C PHE A 126 -3.63 3.78 -14.90
N PHE A 127 -4.55 4.05 -13.96
CA PHE A 127 -5.36 2.99 -13.34
C PHE A 127 -6.31 2.28 -14.30
N ARG A 128 -6.77 2.93 -15.38
CA ARG A 128 -7.57 2.29 -16.45
C ARG A 128 -6.87 1.10 -17.09
N GLN A 129 -5.54 1.04 -17.06
CA GLN A 129 -4.77 -0.04 -17.64
C GLN A 129 -4.76 -1.29 -16.76
N ILE A 130 -5.04 -1.14 -15.45
CA ILE A 130 -4.92 -2.19 -14.44
C ILE A 130 -6.23 -2.50 -13.71
N LEU A 131 -7.19 -1.58 -13.69
CA LEU A 131 -8.48 -1.71 -12.99
C LEU A 131 -9.67 -1.54 -13.94
N PRO A 132 -10.79 -2.24 -13.71
CA PRO A 132 -12.05 -1.97 -14.40
C PRO A 132 -12.55 -0.53 -14.18
N GLU A 133 -13.12 0.10 -15.21
CA GLU A 133 -13.55 1.52 -15.18
C GLU A 133 -14.45 1.86 -13.96
N HIS A 134 -15.32 0.94 -13.55
CA HIS A 134 -16.24 1.17 -12.44
C HIS A 134 -15.55 1.25 -11.06
N CYS A 135 -14.33 0.72 -10.92
CA CYS A 135 -13.55 0.76 -9.67
C CYS A 135 -12.71 2.04 -9.55
N ILE A 136 -12.48 2.75 -10.65
CA ILE A 136 -11.54 3.88 -10.70
C ILE A 136 -11.93 5.00 -9.75
N PRO A 137 -13.20 5.45 -9.67
CA PRO A 137 -13.56 6.52 -8.74
C PRO A 137 -13.23 6.18 -7.28
N ASP A 138 -13.52 4.95 -6.85
CA ASP A 138 -13.27 4.50 -5.48
C ASP A 138 -11.77 4.38 -5.18
N PHE A 139 -10.99 3.94 -6.17
CA PHE A 139 -9.54 3.86 -6.04
C PHE A 139 -8.90 5.25 -5.99
N MET A 140 -9.37 6.19 -6.80
CA MET A 140 -8.92 7.59 -6.75
C MET A 140 -9.22 8.23 -5.39
N GLU A 141 -10.43 8.02 -4.85
CA GLU A 141 -10.79 8.50 -3.50
C GLU A 141 -9.85 7.95 -2.43
N MET A 142 -9.50 6.66 -2.52
CA MET A 142 -8.55 6.02 -1.61
C MET A 142 -7.14 6.62 -1.71
N ILE A 143 -6.62 6.80 -2.93
CA ILE A 143 -5.30 7.42 -3.14
C ILE A 143 -5.29 8.85 -2.62
N GLU A 144 -6.25 9.69 -3.00
CA GLU A 144 -6.33 11.08 -2.53
C GLU A 144 -6.44 11.17 -1.00
N SER A 145 -7.17 10.25 -0.37
CA SER A 145 -7.28 10.16 1.10
C SER A 145 -5.97 9.76 1.78
N SER A 146 -5.07 9.12 1.04
CA SER A 146 -3.76 8.62 1.51
C SER A 146 -2.63 9.65 1.35
N LEU A 147 -2.89 10.75 0.62
CA LEU A 147 -1.96 11.85 0.40
C LEU A 147 -2.13 12.96 1.47
N PRO A 148 -1.21 13.94 1.57
CA PRO A 148 -1.25 14.96 2.62
C PRO A 148 -2.60 15.69 2.71
N GLY A 149 -3.11 15.83 3.94
CA GLY A 149 -4.42 16.43 4.21
C GLY A 149 -5.60 15.46 4.06
N GLY A 150 -5.39 14.28 3.47
CA GLY A 150 -6.37 13.20 3.38
C GLY A 150 -6.69 12.54 4.72
N LEU A 151 -7.77 11.75 4.75
CA LEU A 151 -8.23 11.09 5.97
C LEU A 151 -7.33 9.92 6.38
N ILE A 152 -6.88 9.09 5.44
CA ILE A 152 -5.98 7.96 5.69
C ILE A 152 -4.60 8.45 6.11
N ALA A 153 -4.12 9.56 5.53
CA ALA A 153 -2.82 10.13 5.89
C ALA A 153 -2.69 10.50 7.37
N LYS A 154 -3.81 10.80 8.06
CA LYS A 154 -3.83 11.05 9.51
C LYS A 154 -3.64 9.80 10.35
N GLU A 155 -3.88 8.62 9.77
CA GLU A 155 -3.76 7.33 10.45
C GLU A 155 -2.35 6.73 10.35
N TYR A 156 -1.41 7.40 9.69
CA TYR A 156 -0.02 6.93 9.54
C TYR A 156 0.83 7.12 10.80
N GLU A 157 0.27 7.68 11.87
CA GLU A 157 0.93 7.77 13.17
C GLU A 157 0.98 6.39 13.85
N VAL A 158 2.18 6.02 14.31
CA VAL A 158 2.42 4.80 15.09
C VAL A 158 1.87 4.99 16.49
N ASP A 159 1.06 4.04 16.93
CA ASP A 159 0.51 3.96 18.28
C ASP A 159 0.77 2.58 18.91
N GLU A 160 0.26 2.37 20.12
CA GLU A 160 0.39 1.13 20.88
C GLU A 160 -0.23 -0.10 20.21
N ASN A 161 -1.13 0.10 19.24
CA ASN A 161 -1.79 -0.96 18.48
C ASN A 161 -1.18 -1.16 17.09
N THR A 162 -0.02 -0.53 16.84
CA THR A 162 0.69 -0.65 15.58
C THR A 162 1.69 -1.80 15.62
N VAL A 163 1.54 -2.73 14.68
CA VAL A 163 2.47 -3.83 14.43
C VAL A 163 3.31 -3.48 13.20
N THR A 164 4.62 -3.59 13.35
CA THR A 164 5.60 -3.27 12.30
C THR A 164 6.13 -4.57 11.68
N GLY A 165 5.92 -4.72 10.37
CA GLY A 165 6.49 -5.76 9.53
C GLY A 165 7.99 -5.63 9.37
N LYS A 166 8.62 -6.65 8.79
CA LYS A 166 10.09 -6.74 8.66
C LYS A 166 10.57 -6.76 7.22
N VAL A 167 9.69 -7.02 6.25
CA VAL A 167 10.07 -7.12 4.84
C VAL A 167 10.33 -5.72 4.29
N GLU A 168 11.56 -5.47 3.87
CA GLU A 168 11.93 -4.21 3.23
C GLU A 168 11.43 -4.16 1.79
N MET A 169 10.93 -3.00 1.37
CA MET A 169 10.44 -2.79 0.00
C MET A 169 11.49 -3.13 -1.09
N LEU A 170 12.78 -2.95 -0.80
CA LEU A 170 13.85 -3.34 -1.73
C LEU A 170 13.91 -4.85 -1.98
N GLU A 171 13.56 -5.67 -0.98
CA GLU A 171 13.45 -7.12 -1.16
C GLU A 171 12.34 -7.45 -2.16
N VAL A 172 11.15 -6.87 -1.98
CA VAL A 172 10.02 -7.05 -2.89
C VAL A 172 10.33 -6.52 -4.29
N PHE A 173 11.01 -5.38 -4.42
CA PHE A 173 11.44 -4.86 -5.72
C PHE A 173 12.37 -5.83 -6.44
N ARG A 174 13.31 -6.48 -5.74
CA ARG A 174 14.17 -7.52 -6.35
C ARG A 174 13.36 -8.71 -6.83
N GLU A 175 12.42 -9.18 -6.02
CA GLU A 175 11.51 -10.28 -6.41
C GLU A 175 10.67 -9.92 -7.64
N LEU A 176 10.18 -8.69 -7.73
CA LEU A 176 9.46 -8.18 -8.90
C LEU A 176 10.39 -8.04 -10.12
N GLY A 177 11.60 -7.51 -9.92
CA GLY A 177 12.63 -7.44 -10.94
C GLY A 177 12.95 -8.81 -11.55
N ASP A 178 13.13 -9.83 -10.71
CA ASP A 178 13.33 -11.23 -11.13
C ASP A 178 12.10 -11.76 -11.89
N LYS A 179 10.89 -11.53 -11.36
CA LYS A 179 9.63 -11.96 -11.96
C LYS A 179 9.43 -11.41 -13.38
N TYR A 180 9.78 -10.16 -13.61
CA TYR A 180 9.63 -9.48 -14.91
C TYR A 180 10.90 -9.51 -15.78
N GLY A 181 11.96 -10.17 -15.33
CA GLY A 181 13.22 -10.26 -16.08
C GLY A 181 13.93 -8.91 -16.24
N CYS A 182 13.74 -8.01 -15.28
CA CYS A 182 14.34 -6.67 -15.22
C CYS A 182 15.49 -6.57 -14.22
N SER A 183 15.67 -7.58 -13.36
CA SER A 183 16.78 -7.64 -12.40
C SER A 183 18.12 -7.94 -13.09
N LYS A 184 19.21 -7.49 -12.47
CA LYS A 184 20.58 -7.87 -12.84
C LYS A 184 21.20 -8.82 -11.83
#